data_AF-A0AAV2QCS7-F1
#
_entry.id   AF-A0AAV2QCS7-F1
#
_cell.length_a   1.000
_cell.length_b   1.000
_cell.length_c   1.000
_cell.angle_alpha   90.00
_cell.angle_beta   90.00
_cell.angle_gamma   90.00
#
_symmetry.space_group_name_H-M   'P 1'
#
loop_
_entity.id
_entity.type
_entity.pdbx_description
1 polymer ?
#
loop_
_entity_poly.entity_id
_entity_poly.type
_entity_poly.pdbx_seq_one_letter_code
_entity_poly.pdbx_strand_id
1 'polypeptide(L)'
;MFPKVSLLILAFVGCAELKIEKNTSANYNIFISGCAQPFEIIGNNCYLFSDVEMDFQDASDFCESLTMGDQYEISLAVLDYGRKEDQDLLDSVASKNKIFWIGGTTEDGITWKWEDDRDVELKAPFWRVGEPNEIENQCMTAQSNVYLGSLTRAYLYDQNCGDSLSFICQVGCPINFRRIGSHCYMVSEDEGVPRLPWQDARDYCRTLTMPEGYHADLAVLGLPDQEDYQLMNTLVKGYEGATWLGGVKETECRYAWVDGRGLSLQSIYWLDNEPDCGSYNRVSLFHSSMHNRTYLNTYYDTIIYPFVCQIFKDTT
;
A
#
# COMPACT_ATOMS: atom_id res chain seq x y z
N MET A 1 19.89 46.00 36.30
CA MET A 1 18.71 45.75 37.15
C MET A 1 18.15 44.39 36.73
N PHE A 2 18.53 43.33 37.43
CA PHE A 2 18.01 41.97 37.23
C PHE A 2 16.87 41.75 38.25
N PRO A 3 15.85 40.97 37.90
CA PRO A 3 15.64 39.69 38.61
C PRO A 3 15.25 38.55 37.63
N LYS A 4 15.90 37.39 37.71
CA LYS A 4 15.50 36.18 38.47
C LYS A 4 14.17 35.57 38.03
N VAL A 5 14.22 34.40 37.38
CA VAL A 5 13.24 33.34 37.58
C VAL A 5 13.99 32.03 37.82
N SER A 6 13.57 31.33 38.87
CA SER A 6 14.21 30.21 39.54
C SER A 6 14.09 28.89 38.76
N LEU A 7 15.15 28.10 38.87
CA LEU A 7 15.14 26.65 38.66
C LEU A 7 14.31 26.00 39.79
N LEU A 8 13.27 25.25 39.45
CA LEU A 8 12.62 24.32 40.37
C LEU A 8 12.62 22.94 39.73
N ILE A 9 13.50 22.08 40.25
CA ILE A 9 13.45 20.64 40.02
C ILE A 9 12.44 20.11 41.04
N LEU A 10 11.31 19.60 40.56
CA LEU A 10 10.41 18.75 41.33
C LEU A 10 10.34 17.41 40.61
N ALA A 11 10.96 16.40 41.22
CA ALA A 11 10.73 15.00 40.90
C ALA A 11 9.34 14.63 41.42
N PHE A 12 8.43 14.24 40.52
CA PHE A 12 7.25 13.47 40.85
C PHE A 12 7.06 12.40 39.77
N VAL A 13 6.92 11.16 40.25
CA VAL A 13 6.57 9.94 39.54
C VAL A 13 5.15 10.09 38.97
N GLY A 14 4.96 9.84 37.68
CA GLY A 14 3.64 9.77 37.05
C GLY A 14 3.73 9.88 35.53
N CYS A 15 3.11 8.92 34.82
CA CYS A 15 2.94 8.88 33.36
C CYS A 15 2.75 10.28 32.76
N ALA A 16 3.67 10.69 31.89
CA ALA A 16 3.50 11.90 31.09
C ALA A 16 2.59 11.58 29.90
N GLU A 17 1.32 11.97 29.98
CA GLU A 17 0.53 12.22 28.78
C GLU A 17 1.21 13.36 28.00
N LEU A 18 1.77 13.05 26.82
CA LEU A 18 2.14 14.06 25.83
C LEU A 18 0.84 14.68 25.28
N LYS A 19 0.38 15.76 25.90
CA LYS A 19 -0.66 16.62 25.34
C LYS A 19 -0.05 17.53 24.29
N ILE A 20 -0.26 17.22 23.02
CA ILE A 20 -0.07 18.17 21.93
C ILE A 20 -1.17 19.24 22.06
N GLU A 21 -0.80 20.44 22.50
CA GLU A 21 -1.73 21.57 22.59
C GLU A 21 -2.17 22.01 21.19
N LYS A 22 -3.49 21.92 20.91
CA LYS A 22 -4.10 22.51 19.71
C LYS A 22 -3.98 24.03 19.77
N ASN A 23 -2.99 24.59 19.09
CA ASN A 23 -2.92 26.03 18.89
C ASN A 23 -3.83 26.44 17.72
N THR A 24 -5.01 26.97 18.07
CA THR A 24 -6.01 27.50 17.15
C THR A 24 -5.59 28.89 16.65
N SER A 25 -5.05 28.95 15.45
CA SER A 25 -5.43 29.86 14.35
C SER A 25 -4.25 30.15 13.41
N ALA A 26 -4.48 29.82 12.14
CA ALA A 26 -3.64 30.06 10.96
C ALA A 26 -2.25 29.41 10.99
N ASN A 27 -2.09 28.35 10.22
CA ASN A 27 -1.19 28.41 9.07
C ASN A 27 -1.61 27.34 8.07
N TYR A 28 -1.72 27.76 6.80
CA TYR A 28 -1.93 26.89 5.65
C TYR A 28 -1.09 25.61 5.83
N ASN A 29 -1.70 24.43 5.66
CA ASN A 29 -0.95 23.21 5.47
C ASN A 29 -0.19 23.39 4.15
N ILE A 30 1.04 23.87 4.30
CA ILE A 30 1.96 24.12 3.21
C ILE A 30 2.34 22.74 2.65
N PHE A 31 1.56 22.27 1.68
CA PHE A 31 1.92 21.18 0.78
C PHE A 31 3.00 21.67 -0.21
N ILE A 32 4.14 22.17 0.28
CA ILE A 32 5.24 22.63 -0.61
C ILE A 32 5.91 21.46 -1.34
N SER A 33 5.70 20.21 -0.89
CA SER A 33 6.29 19.05 -1.53
C SER A 33 5.31 17.93 -1.94
N GLY A 34 4.09 17.86 -1.38
CA GLY A 34 3.12 16.80 -1.70
C GLY A 34 2.75 15.87 -0.54
N CYS A 35 3.55 15.85 0.54
CA CYS A 35 3.18 15.23 1.82
C CYS A 35 2.99 16.30 2.90
N ALA A 36 2.03 16.09 3.80
CA ALA A 36 1.83 16.97 4.95
C ALA A 36 2.97 16.76 5.95
N GLN A 37 3.48 17.84 6.53
CA GLN A 37 4.44 17.74 7.64
C GLN A 37 3.81 16.95 8.80
N PRO A 38 4.57 16.08 9.50
CA PRO A 38 6.03 15.92 9.44
C PRO A 38 6.52 14.84 8.45
N PHE A 39 5.70 14.40 7.49
CA PHE A 39 6.10 13.35 6.56
C PHE A 39 7.09 13.85 5.50
N GLU A 40 8.10 13.03 5.26
CA GLU A 40 9.11 13.17 4.20
C GLU A 40 8.62 12.47 2.93
N ILE A 41 8.91 13.07 1.78
CA ILE A 41 8.65 12.43 0.47
C ILE A 41 9.85 11.60 0.09
N ILE A 42 9.63 10.31 -0.14
CA ILE A 42 10.62 9.40 -0.67
C ILE A 42 9.98 8.66 -1.85
N GLY A 43 10.57 8.82 -3.03
CA GLY A 43 9.94 8.40 -4.28
C GLY A 43 8.59 9.10 -4.46
N ASN A 44 7.51 8.31 -4.51
CA ASN A 44 6.12 8.77 -4.62
C ASN A 44 5.31 8.59 -3.33
N ASN A 45 5.94 8.22 -2.21
CA ASN A 45 5.27 7.90 -0.96
C ASN A 45 5.65 8.91 0.15
N CYS A 46 4.78 9.00 1.17
CA CYS A 46 4.99 9.81 2.37
C CYS A 46 5.42 8.93 3.53
N TYR A 47 6.55 9.24 4.16
CA TYR A 47 7.07 8.50 5.32
C TYR A 47 7.34 9.42 6.51
N LEU A 48 7.05 8.96 7.71
CA LEU A 48 7.44 9.61 8.96
C LEU A 48 8.47 8.72 9.64
N PHE A 49 9.68 9.24 9.85
CA PHE A 49 10.70 8.58 10.66
C PHE A 49 10.56 9.06 12.09
N SER A 50 10.39 8.14 13.03
CA SER A 50 10.16 8.51 14.42
C SER A 50 11.43 9.09 15.07
N ASP A 51 11.23 10.07 15.94
CA ASP A 51 12.25 10.57 16.87
C ASP A 51 12.21 9.87 18.23
N VAL A 52 11.16 9.08 18.47
CA VAL A 52 10.94 8.29 19.69
C VAL A 52 11.14 6.81 19.41
N GLU A 53 11.49 6.07 20.46
CA GLU A 53 11.70 4.63 20.41
C GLU A 53 10.61 3.93 21.23
N MET A 54 10.08 2.84 20.70
CA MET A 54 9.04 2.03 21.34
C MET A 54 9.12 0.59 20.82
N ASP A 55 8.42 -0.33 21.48
CA ASP A 55 8.31 -1.69 20.98
C ASP A 55 7.49 -1.75 19.68
N PHE A 56 7.53 -2.89 18.99
CA PHE A 56 6.90 -3.02 17.68
C PHE A 56 5.39 -2.74 17.72
N GLN A 57 4.69 -3.25 18.75
CA GLN A 57 3.25 -3.10 18.84
C GLN A 57 2.89 -1.64 19.11
N ASP A 58 3.55 -0.99 20.07
CA ASP A 58 3.35 0.43 20.35
C ASP A 58 3.68 1.29 19.13
N ALA A 59 4.70 0.92 18.34
CA ALA A 59 5.05 1.61 17.09
C ALA A 59 3.96 1.49 16.03
N SER A 60 3.37 0.29 15.87
CA SER A 60 2.26 0.07 14.94
C SER A 60 1.03 0.86 15.36
N ASP A 61 0.63 0.74 16.63
CA ASP A 61 -0.48 1.50 17.22
C ASP A 61 -0.26 3.02 17.09
N PHE A 62 0.98 3.49 17.25
CA PHE A 62 1.31 4.90 17.05
C PHE A 62 1.04 5.33 15.61
N CYS A 63 1.52 4.59 14.61
CA CYS A 63 1.30 4.92 13.20
C CYS A 63 -0.19 4.94 12.87
N GLU A 64 -0.96 3.95 13.34
CA GLU A 64 -2.41 3.86 13.16
C GLU A 64 -3.18 5.01 13.83
N SER A 65 -2.63 5.57 14.91
CA SER A 65 -3.23 6.73 15.59
C SER A 65 -3.05 8.05 14.84
N LEU A 66 -2.12 8.10 13.87
CA LEU A 66 -1.89 9.29 13.06
C LEU A 66 -3.01 9.46 12.03
N THR A 67 -3.26 10.71 11.66
CA THR A 67 -4.21 11.04 10.59
C THR A 67 -3.59 12.03 9.62
N MET A 68 -3.72 11.76 8.33
CA MET A 68 -3.41 12.71 7.26
C MET A 68 -4.72 13.14 6.60
N GLY A 69 -5.53 13.88 7.36
CA GLY A 69 -6.95 14.07 7.06
C GLY A 69 -7.78 12.83 7.39
N ASP A 70 -9.10 12.91 7.18
CA ASP A 70 -10.04 11.84 7.54
C ASP A 70 -10.12 10.73 6.48
N GLN A 71 -9.13 10.63 5.59
CA GLN A 71 -9.24 9.86 4.34
C GLN A 71 -8.16 8.81 4.15
N TYR A 72 -7.08 8.78 4.94
CA TYR A 72 -5.94 7.89 4.69
C TYR A 72 -5.61 7.04 5.90
N GLU A 73 -5.24 5.79 5.64
CA GLU A 73 -4.64 4.91 6.63
C GLU A 73 -3.13 5.18 6.71
N ILE A 74 -2.59 5.11 7.92
CA ILE A 74 -1.17 5.25 8.20
C ILE A 74 -0.78 4.04 9.03
N SER A 75 0.22 3.30 8.58
CA SER A 75 0.72 2.09 9.23
C SER A 75 2.24 2.10 9.26
N LEU A 76 2.86 1.09 9.87
CA LEU A 76 4.29 0.88 9.67
C LEU A 76 4.60 0.67 8.18
N ALA A 77 5.74 1.20 7.73
CA ALA A 77 6.12 1.13 6.32
C ALA A 77 6.16 -0.31 5.81
N VAL A 78 5.84 -0.51 4.53
CA VAL A 78 5.92 -1.82 3.87
C VAL A 78 6.69 -1.67 2.55
N LEU A 79 7.36 -2.73 2.12
CA LEU A 79 8.05 -2.75 0.83
C LEU A 79 7.23 -3.46 -0.26
N ASP A 80 7.41 -3.03 -1.50
CA ASP A 80 6.84 -3.62 -2.71
C ASP A 80 7.93 -4.13 -3.65
N TYR A 81 8.53 -5.25 -3.24
CA TYR A 81 9.59 -5.99 -3.91
C TYR A 81 9.98 -5.54 -5.33
N GLY A 82 11.20 -5.01 -5.44
CA GLY A 82 11.83 -4.74 -6.74
C GLY A 82 11.49 -3.37 -7.33
N ARG A 83 10.74 -2.54 -6.60
CA ARG A 83 10.50 -1.15 -6.98
C ARG A 83 11.65 -0.24 -6.61
N LYS A 84 11.77 0.84 -7.37
CA LYS A 84 12.75 1.90 -7.10
C LYS A 84 12.42 2.61 -5.78
N GLU A 85 11.15 2.80 -5.47
CA GLU A 85 10.67 3.44 -4.25
C GLU A 85 11.13 2.71 -2.98
N ASP A 86 11.18 1.37 -2.99
CA ASP A 86 11.72 0.57 -1.89
C ASP A 86 13.20 0.86 -1.68
N GLN A 87 13.96 0.95 -2.78
CA GLN A 87 15.37 1.28 -2.72
C GLN A 87 15.59 2.70 -2.21
N ASP A 88 14.77 3.67 -2.65
CA ASP A 88 14.81 5.05 -2.18
C ASP A 88 14.51 5.13 -0.65
N LEU A 89 13.58 4.31 -0.15
CA LEU A 89 13.32 4.18 1.30
C LEU A 89 14.51 3.59 2.05
N LEU A 90 15.10 2.49 1.54
CA LEU A 90 16.26 1.85 2.17
C LEU A 90 17.52 2.73 2.12
N ASP A 91 17.70 3.54 1.09
CA ASP A 91 18.77 4.54 1.02
C ASP A 91 18.56 5.64 2.07
N SER A 92 17.32 6.06 2.27
CA SER A 92 16.94 6.99 3.34
C SER A 92 17.22 6.41 4.72
N VAL A 93 16.87 5.14 4.97
CA VAL A 93 17.23 4.41 6.19
C VAL A 93 18.74 4.39 6.40
N ALA A 94 19.51 4.05 5.37
CA ALA A 94 20.97 3.99 5.44
C ALA A 94 21.58 5.35 5.81
N SER A 95 21.04 6.44 5.25
CA SER A 95 21.52 7.79 5.51
C SER A 95 21.26 8.28 6.94
N LYS A 96 20.19 7.82 7.58
CA LYS A 96 19.80 8.21 8.94
C LYS A 96 20.60 7.45 10.02
N ASN A 97 21.30 6.37 9.65
CA ASN A 97 22.18 5.59 10.53
C ASN A 97 21.50 5.18 11.85
N LYS A 98 20.27 4.68 11.74
CA LYS A 98 19.44 4.16 12.82
C LYS A 98 18.84 2.81 12.40
N ILE A 99 18.32 2.10 13.39
CA ILE A 99 17.51 0.89 13.20
C ILE A 99 16.06 1.32 13.30
N PHE A 100 15.25 0.90 12.34
CA PHE A 100 13.83 1.23 12.34
C PHE A 100 12.97 -0.02 12.27
N TRP A 101 11.90 -0.07 13.08
CA TRP A 101 10.77 -0.93 12.80
C TRP A 101 10.15 -0.59 11.44
N ILE A 102 9.83 -1.65 10.70
CA ILE A 102 9.10 -1.65 9.44
C ILE A 102 8.03 -2.74 9.58
N GLY A 103 6.88 -2.60 8.92
CA GLY A 103 5.64 -3.34 9.19
C GLY A 103 5.65 -4.79 8.73
N GLY A 104 6.63 -5.58 9.15
CA GLY A 104 6.73 -7.00 8.85
C GLY A 104 6.82 -7.85 10.11
N THR A 105 6.08 -8.95 10.16
CA THR A 105 6.08 -9.88 11.30
C THR A 105 6.11 -11.34 10.84
N THR A 106 6.49 -12.23 11.75
CA THR A 106 6.36 -13.68 11.56
C THR A 106 5.95 -14.35 12.86
N GLU A 107 5.05 -15.33 12.77
CA GLU A 107 4.67 -16.18 13.90
C GLU A 107 5.59 -17.42 14.00
N ASP A 108 5.92 -18.03 12.86
CA ASP A 108 6.63 -19.32 12.74
C ASP A 108 8.11 -19.18 12.37
N GLY A 109 8.62 -17.96 12.21
CA GLY A 109 10.00 -17.66 11.81
C GLY A 109 10.29 -17.85 10.32
N ILE A 110 9.34 -18.38 9.56
CA ILE A 110 9.52 -18.78 8.16
C ILE A 110 8.59 -17.95 7.27
N THR A 111 7.31 -17.90 7.61
CA THR A 111 6.28 -17.18 6.89
C THR A 111 6.22 -15.77 7.45
N TRP A 112 6.75 -14.83 6.67
CA TRP A 112 6.72 -13.42 6.99
C TRP A 112 5.54 -12.75 6.29
N LYS A 113 4.91 -11.78 6.96
CA LYS A 113 3.81 -10.99 6.43
C LYS A 113 4.03 -9.51 6.66
N TRP A 114 3.63 -8.70 5.70
CA TRP A 114 3.52 -7.26 5.88
C TRP A 114 2.22 -6.90 6.62
N GLU A 115 2.15 -5.68 7.18
CA GLU A 115 0.94 -5.10 7.80
C GLU A 115 -0.26 -5.03 6.83
N ASP A 116 -0.02 -5.11 5.51
CA ASP A 116 -1.07 -5.17 4.48
C ASP A 116 -1.46 -6.61 4.08
N ASP A 117 -1.17 -7.59 4.95
CA ASP A 117 -1.43 -9.02 4.81
C ASP A 117 -0.71 -9.72 3.64
N ARG A 118 0.14 -9.03 2.89
CA ARG A 118 0.94 -9.66 1.83
C ARG A 118 2.03 -10.54 2.44
N ASP A 119 2.16 -11.74 1.89
CA ASP A 119 3.29 -12.61 2.20
C ASP A 119 4.60 -11.96 1.75
N VAL A 120 5.61 -12.04 2.60
CA VAL A 120 6.96 -11.59 2.32
C VAL A 120 7.71 -12.71 1.60
N GLU A 121 8.19 -12.44 0.39
CA GLU A 121 9.04 -13.40 -0.29
C GLU A 121 10.39 -13.50 0.45
N LEU A 122 10.67 -14.64 1.09
CA LEU A 122 11.95 -14.89 1.80
C LEU A 122 13.20 -14.68 0.92
N LYS A 123 13.05 -14.81 -0.40
CA LYS A 123 14.13 -14.58 -1.38
C LYS A 123 14.19 -13.13 -1.88
N ALA A 124 13.38 -12.25 -1.31
CA ALA A 124 13.40 -10.83 -1.64
C ALA A 124 14.81 -10.25 -1.44
N PRO A 125 15.26 -9.36 -2.34
CA PRO A 125 16.65 -8.89 -2.40
C PRO A 125 17.05 -7.95 -1.26
N PHE A 126 16.23 -7.85 -0.21
CA PHE A 126 16.37 -6.86 0.86
C PHE A 126 16.85 -7.46 2.17
N TRP A 127 16.65 -8.76 2.42
CA TRP A 127 17.19 -9.40 3.61
C TRP A 127 18.71 -9.34 3.63
N ARG A 128 19.28 -9.08 4.81
CA ARG A 128 20.73 -9.20 4.99
C ARG A 128 21.12 -10.66 4.81
N VAL A 129 22.32 -10.91 4.31
CA VAL A 129 22.87 -12.28 4.22
C VAL A 129 22.82 -12.94 5.60
N GLY A 130 22.09 -14.05 5.69
CA GLY A 130 21.87 -14.80 6.93
C GLY A 130 20.56 -14.50 7.63
N GLU A 131 19.78 -13.54 7.13
CA GLU A 131 18.43 -13.22 7.62
C GLU A 131 17.34 -13.66 6.63
N PRO A 132 16.10 -13.88 7.11
CA PRO A 132 15.75 -14.03 8.53
C PRO A 132 16.42 -15.28 9.13
N ASN A 133 16.65 -15.29 10.44
CA ASN A 133 17.38 -16.36 11.13
C ASN A 133 16.49 -17.48 11.70
N GLU A 134 15.26 -17.59 11.15
CA GLU A 134 14.26 -18.63 11.44
C GLU A 134 13.83 -18.69 12.91
N ILE A 135 13.89 -17.57 13.63
CA ILE A 135 13.35 -17.46 14.99
C ILE A 135 11.86 -17.08 14.92
N GLU A 136 11.04 -17.76 15.72
CA GLU A 136 9.60 -17.50 15.84
C GLU A 136 9.30 -16.14 16.51
N ASN A 137 8.11 -15.60 16.23
CA ASN A 137 7.59 -14.37 16.84
C ASN A 137 8.57 -13.17 16.75
N GLN A 138 9.10 -12.94 15.56
CA GLN A 138 10.00 -11.81 15.30
C GLN A 138 9.30 -10.72 14.49
N CYS A 139 9.84 -9.52 14.64
CA CYS A 139 9.40 -8.32 13.97
C CYS A 139 10.51 -7.77 13.08
N MET A 140 10.14 -7.14 11.98
CA MET A 140 11.07 -6.75 10.94
C MET A 140 11.68 -5.38 11.22
N THR A 141 12.99 -5.26 11.03
CA THR A 141 13.68 -3.97 11.06
C THR A 141 14.38 -3.68 9.74
N ALA A 142 14.52 -2.40 9.43
CA ALA A 142 15.40 -1.91 8.38
C ALA A 142 16.58 -1.17 9.02
N GLN A 143 17.80 -1.56 8.67
CA GLN A 143 19.01 -0.93 9.20
C GLN A 143 20.18 -0.95 8.22
N SER A 144 21.06 0.05 8.31
CA SER A 144 22.30 0.09 7.52
C SER A 144 23.22 -1.07 7.88
N ASN A 145 23.78 -1.72 6.87
CA ASN A 145 24.92 -2.60 7.09
C ASN A 145 26.21 -1.77 7.13
N VAL A 146 26.86 -1.71 8.29
CA VAL A 146 28.16 -1.06 8.44
C VAL A 146 29.26 -2.10 8.23
N TYR A 147 29.74 -2.21 6.99
CA TYR A 147 30.95 -2.97 6.69
C TYR A 147 32.13 -2.02 6.50
N LEU A 148 33.11 -2.09 7.40
CA LEU A 148 34.40 -1.37 7.31
C LEU A 148 34.28 0.18 7.18
N GLY A 149 33.31 0.79 7.84
CA GLY A 149 33.22 2.26 7.95
C GLY A 149 32.67 2.99 6.71
N SER A 150 32.22 2.26 5.69
CA SER A 150 31.35 2.81 4.64
C SER A 150 29.91 2.41 4.94
N LEU A 151 28.99 3.36 4.96
CA LEU A 151 27.56 3.06 4.97
C LEU A 151 27.26 2.30 3.68
N THR A 152 27.01 1.00 3.81
CA THR A 152 26.44 0.21 2.73
C THR A 152 24.93 0.21 2.93
N ARG A 153 24.20 0.08 1.81
CA ARG A 153 22.73 -0.01 1.70
C ARG A 153 22.05 -0.61 2.95
N ALA A 154 20.83 -0.16 3.25
CA ALA A 154 20.03 -0.78 4.31
C ALA A 154 19.47 -2.13 3.88
N TYR A 155 19.38 -3.04 4.85
CA TYR A 155 18.83 -4.38 4.69
C TYR A 155 17.77 -4.63 5.74
N LEU A 156 16.93 -5.63 5.47
CA LEU A 156 15.95 -6.17 6.40
C LEU A 156 16.60 -7.18 7.33
N TYR A 157 16.13 -7.19 8.57
CA TYR A 157 16.52 -8.09 9.65
C TYR A 157 15.28 -8.46 10.45
N ASP A 158 15.36 -9.57 11.15
CA ASP A 158 14.41 -9.94 12.19
C ASP A 158 14.95 -9.51 13.56
N GLN A 159 14.06 -9.09 14.44
CA GLN A 159 14.41 -8.54 15.75
C GLN A 159 13.31 -8.86 16.75
N ASN A 160 13.67 -8.95 18.03
CA ASN A 160 12.71 -9.22 19.09
C ASN A 160 11.71 -8.07 19.16
N CYS A 161 10.42 -8.38 18.96
CA CYS A 161 9.35 -7.38 18.92
C CYS A 161 9.26 -6.47 20.15
N GLY A 162 9.76 -6.91 21.31
CA GLY A 162 9.79 -6.13 22.55
C GLY A 162 10.95 -5.13 22.66
N ASP A 163 11.85 -5.07 21.67
CA ASP A 163 12.94 -4.11 21.66
C ASP A 163 12.44 -2.70 21.40
N SER A 164 12.98 -1.72 22.13
CA SER A 164 12.65 -0.32 21.91
C SER A 164 13.51 0.25 20.79
N LEU A 165 12.90 0.51 19.62
CA LEU A 165 13.58 1.03 18.44
C LEU A 165 12.80 2.20 17.83
N SER A 166 13.48 3.01 17.01
CA SER A 166 12.80 3.96 16.14
C SER A 166 11.94 3.20 15.12
N PHE A 167 11.00 3.86 14.45
CA PHE A 167 10.08 3.24 13.50
C PHE A 167 9.75 4.16 12.34
N ILE A 168 9.21 3.60 11.26
CA ILE A 168 8.82 4.36 10.06
C ILE A 168 7.33 4.15 9.83
N CYS A 169 6.55 5.23 9.92
CA CYS A 169 5.18 5.21 9.44
C CYS A 169 5.14 5.55 7.95
N GLN A 170 4.19 4.97 7.22
CA GLN A 170 3.93 5.25 5.82
C GLN A 170 2.46 5.64 5.66
N VAL A 171 2.21 6.68 4.85
CA VAL A 171 0.85 6.96 4.40
C VAL A 171 0.47 5.93 3.34
N GLY A 172 -0.59 5.19 3.61
CA GLY A 172 -1.14 4.17 2.75
C GLY A 172 -2.13 4.71 1.74
N CYS A 173 -3.06 3.84 1.36
CA CYS A 173 -4.17 4.18 0.49
C CYS A 173 -5.28 4.92 1.27
N PRO A 174 -6.21 5.58 0.56
CA PRO A 174 -7.40 6.08 1.22
C PRO A 174 -8.18 4.96 1.93
N ILE A 175 -8.91 5.30 2.99
CA ILE A 175 -9.78 4.37 3.71
C ILE A 175 -10.70 3.64 2.71
N ASN A 176 -10.90 2.34 2.91
CA ASN A 176 -11.62 1.39 2.03
C ASN A 176 -10.87 1.04 0.72
N PHE A 177 -9.67 1.58 0.51
CA PHE A 177 -8.77 1.11 -0.52
C PHE A 177 -7.60 0.39 0.13
N ARG A 178 -7.35 -0.83 -0.32
CA ARG A 178 -6.14 -1.56 0.04
C ARG A 178 -5.02 -1.27 -0.95
N ARG A 179 -3.80 -1.28 -0.43
CA ARG A 179 -2.58 -1.16 -1.23
C ARG A 179 -2.23 -2.51 -1.84
N ILE A 180 -2.03 -2.54 -3.16
CA ILE A 180 -1.46 -3.71 -3.85
C ILE A 180 -0.40 -3.18 -4.82
N GLY A 181 0.87 -3.35 -4.48
CA GLY A 181 1.92 -2.63 -5.18
C GLY A 181 1.80 -1.12 -4.97
N SER A 182 2.18 -0.33 -5.98
CA SER A 182 2.10 1.14 -5.95
C SER A 182 0.69 1.71 -6.17
N HIS A 183 -0.34 0.88 -6.10
CA HIS A 183 -1.70 1.25 -6.46
C HIS A 183 -2.67 0.91 -5.35
N CYS A 184 -3.76 1.68 -5.32
CA CYS A 184 -4.83 1.55 -4.35
C CYS A 184 -6.06 0.98 -5.04
N TYR A 185 -6.61 -0.09 -4.46
CA TYR A 185 -7.76 -0.81 -4.99
C TYR A 185 -8.86 -0.94 -3.93
N MET A 186 -10.10 -0.75 -4.34
CA MET A 186 -11.28 -1.04 -3.52
C MET A 186 -12.05 -2.16 -4.20
N VAL A 187 -12.38 -3.24 -3.47
CA VAL A 187 -13.22 -4.33 -3.98
C VAL A 187 -14.63 -4.14 -3.44
N SER A 188 -15.61 -4.04 -4.33
CA SER A 188 -16.97 -3.63 -3.96
C SER A 188 -17.61 -4.56 -2.93
N GLU A 189 -17.26 -5.85 -2.97
CA GLU A 189 -17.83 -6.87 -2.08
C GLU A 189 -17.30 -6.75 -0.64
N ASP A 190 -16.04 -6.33 -0.45
CA ASP A 190 -15.45 -6.06 0.88
C ASP A 190 -16.15 -4.89 1.57
N GLU A 191 -16.54 -3.89 0.77
CA GLU A 191 -17.21 -2.67 1.23
C GLU A 191 -18.74 -2.81 1.32
N GLY A 192 -19.27 -4.02 1.07
CA GLY A 192 -20.71 -4.28 1.10
C GLY A 192 -21.50 -3.51 0.02
N VAL A 193 -20.84 -3.07 -1.04
CA VAL A 193 -21.47 -2.36 -2.16
C VAL A 193 -22.22 -3.39 -3.04
N PRO A 194 -23.48 -3.11 -3.43
CA PRO A 194 -24.24 -4.00 -4.29
C PRO A 194 -23.52 -4.30 -5.61
N ARG A 195 -23.76 -5.50 -6.15
CA ARG A 195 -23.32 -5.87 -7.50
C ARG A 195 -24.02 -4.99 -8.53
N LEU A 196 -23.28 -4.49 -9.51
CA LEU A 196 -23.77 -3.51 -10.48
C LEU A 196 -23.51 -3.95 -11.93
N PRO A 197 -24.34 -3.48 -12.89
CA PRO A 197 -23.96 -3.47 -14.30
C PRO A 197 -22.65 -2.71 -14.50
N TRP A 198 -21.91 -3.03 -15.57
CA TRP A 198 -20.57 -2.48 -15.74
C TRP A 198 -20.53 -0.94 -15.76
N GLN A 199 -21.51 -0.30 -16.41
CA GLN A 199 -21.55 1.17 -16.51
C GLN A 199 -21.81 1.79 -15.13
N ASP A 200 -22.76 1.25 -14.38
CA ASP A 200 -23.10 1.73 -13.04
C ASP A 200 -21.92 1.51 -12.06
N ALA A 201 -21.19 0.40 -12.19
CA ALA A 201 -19.96 0.13 -11.44
C ALA A 201 -18.87 1.17 -11.75
N ARG A 202 -18.70 1.53 -13.03
CA ARG A 202 -17.77 2.59 -13.44
C ARG A 202 -18.15 3.94 -12.89
N ASP A 203 -19.44 4.29 -12.99
CA ASP A 203 -19.96 5.55 -12.49
C ASP A 203 -19.79 5.63 -10.97
N TYR A 204 -20.03 4.52 -10.25
CA TYR A 204 -19.73 4.42 -8.83
C TYR A 204 -18.27 4.79 -8.53
N CYS A 205 -17.29 4.12 -9.17
CA CYS A 205 -15.87 4.40 -8.93
C CYS A 205 -15.52 5.88 -9.19
N ARG A 206 -16.09 6.48 -10.24
CA ARG A 206 -15.85 7.88 -10.62
C ARG A 206 -16.50 8.90 -9.69
N THR A 207 -17.51 8.50 -8.92
CA THR A 207 -18.16 9.35 -7.93
C THR A 207 -17.46 9.34 -6.58
N LEU A 208 -16.47 8.47 -6.37
CA LEU A 208 -15.70 8.43 -5.15
C LEU A 208 -14.89 9.72 -5.01
N THR A 209 -14.98 10.35 -3.84
CA THR A 209 -14.21 11.55 -3.51
C THR A 209 -12.75 11.17 -3.37
N MET A 210 -11.92 11.66 -4.29
CA MET A 210 -10.48 11.46 -4.26
C MET A 210 -9.74 12.73 -3.83
N PRO A 211 -8.51 12.58 -3.31
CA PRO A 211 -7.60 13.70 -3.06
C PRO A 211 -7.35 14.54 -4.32
N GLU A 212 -6.98 15.81 -4.14
CA GLU A 212 -6.67 16.70 -5.26
C GLU A 212 -5.56 16.12 -6.15
N GLY A 213 -5.79 16.12 -7.47
CA GLY A 213 -4.87 15.54 -8.46
C GLY A 213 -4.98 14.02 -8.62
N TYR A 214 -6.01 13.40 -8.05
CA TYR A 214 -6.33 11.99 -8.22
C TYR A 214 -7.80 11.79 -8.58
N HIS A 215 -8.09 10.71 -9.31
CA HIS A 215 -9.44 10.22 -9.56
C HIS A 215 -9.49 8.70 -9.42
N ALA A 216 -10.69 8.15 -9.27
CA ALA A 216 -10.90 6.70 -9.30
C ALA A 216 -11.71 6.29 -10.54
N ASP A 217 -11.40 5.13 -11.09
CA ASP A 217 -12.15 4.48 -12.18
C ASP A 217 -12.08 2.95 -11.95
N LEU A 218 -12.71 2.16 -12.82
CA LEU A 218 -12.55 0.71 -12.76
C LEU A 218 -11.09 0.31 -12.97
N ALA A 219 -10.64 -0.69 -12.20
CA ALA A 219 -9.26 -1.14 -12.20
C ALA A 219 -8.81 -1.66 -13.57
N VAL A 220 -7.52 -1.43 -13.88
CA VAL A 220 -6.89 -1.81 -15.14
C VAL A 220 -5.64 -2.64 -14.88
N LEU A 221 -5.18 -3.36 -15.91
CA LEU A 221 -3.95 -4.15 -15.87
C LEU A 221 -2.87 -3.55 -16.79
N GLY A 222 -1.66 -4.08 -16.68
CA GLY A 222 -0.52 -3.80 -17.54
C GLY A 222 0.13 -2.43 -17.29
N LEU A 223 -0.11 -1.81 -16.14
CA LEU A 223 0.56 -0.57 -15.75
C LEU A 223 2.07 -0.83 -15.53
N PRO A 224 2.92 0.20 -15.69
CA PRO A 224 4.31 0.10 -15.28
C PRO A 224 4.39 -0.37 -13.82
N ASP A 225 5.33 -1.28 -13.54
CA ASP A 225 5.58 -1.80 -12.20
C ASP A 225 4.36 -2.51 -11.56
N GLN A 226 3.39 -2.99 -12.36
CA GLN A 226 2.23 -3.75 -11.87
C GLN A 226 2.44 -5.26 -12.11
N GLU A 227 2.47 -6.03 -11.04
CA GLU A 227 2.50 -7.51 -11.10
C GLU A 227 1.08 -8.06 -11.33
N ASP A 228 0.59 -7.95 -12.57
CA ASP A 228 -0.80 -8.26 -12.94
C ASP A 228 -1.25 -9.65 -12.50
N TYR A 229 -0.39 -10.66 -12.60
CA TYR A 229 -0.76 -12.03 -12.20
C TYR A 229 -1.06 -12.13 -10.70
N GLN A 230 -0.22 -11.52 -9.86
CA GLN A 230 -0.44 -11.51 -8.42
C GLN A 230 -1.65 -10.65 -8.09
N LEU A 231 -1.76 -9.46 -8.69
CA LEU A 231 -2.89 -8.56 -8.50
C LEU A 231 -4.23 -9.23 -8.82
N MET A 232 -4.36 -9.87 -9.98
CA MET A 232 -5.59 -10.56 -10.39
C MET A 232 -6.00 -11.63 -9.38
N ASN A 233 -5.04 -12.41 -8.86
CA ASN A 233 -5.34 -13.45 -7.88
C ASN A 233 -5.72 -12.83 -6.52
N THR A 234 -4.99 -11.83 -6.04
CA THR A 234 -5.27 -11.13 -4.77
C THR A 234 -6.63 -10.45 -4.80
N LEU A 235 -7.00 -9.80 -5.91
CA LEU A 235 -8.24 -9.04 -6.01
C LEU A 235 -9.50 -9.88 -5.88
N VAL A 236 -9.47 -11.13 -6.33
CA VAL A 236 -10.66 -12.00 -6.35
C VAL A 236 -10.52 -13.28 -5.52
N LYS A 237 -9.47 -13.39 -4.70
CA LYS A 237 -9.26 -14.54 -3.82
C LYS A 237 -10.42 -14.65 -2.84
N GLY A 238 -11.16 -15.76 -2.89
CA GLY A 238 -12.24 -16.05 -1.95
C GLY A 238 -13.65 -15.60 -2.40
N TYR A 239 -13.79 -14.90 -3.53
CA TYR A 239 -15.11 -14.57 -4.07
C TYR A 239 -15.54 -15.58 -5.14
N GLU A 240 -16.84 -15.87 -5.15
CA GLU A 240 -17.46 -16.69 -6.18
C GLU A 240 -17.99 -15.83 -7.33
N GLY A 241 -17.57 -16.17 -8.55
CA GLY A 241 -18.09 -15.58 -9.78
C GLY A 241 -17.09 -14.67 -10.49
N ALA A 242 -17.64 -13.73 -11.26
CA ALA A 242 -16.85 -12.78 -12.03
C ALA A 242 -16.86 -11.39 -11.37
N THR A 243 -15.81 -10.61 -11.58
CA THR A 243 -15.64 -9.26 -11.01
C THR A 243 -15.27 -8.27 -12.11
N TRP A 244 -16.00 -7.17 -12.26
CA TRP A 244 -15.74 -6.19 -13.31
C TRP A 244 -14.39 -5.49 -13.17
N LEU A 245 -13.73 -5.32 -14.31
CA LEU A 245 -12.57 -4.45 -14.51
C LEU A 245 -12.88 -3.41 -15.58
N GLY A 246 -11.97 -2.45 -15.78
CA GLY A 246 -12.11 -1.36 -16.72
C GLY A 246 -11.91 -1.72 -18.20
N GLY A 247 -12.02 -3.00 -18.59
CA GLY A 247 -11.87 -3.37 -20.00
C GLY A 247 -13.17 -3.16 -20.77
N VAL A 248 -13.10 -2.45 -21.89
CA VAL A 248 -14.22 -2.11 -22.76
C VAL A 248 -13.92 -2.48 -24.20
N LYS A 249 -14.92 -3.02 -24.91
CA LYS A 249 -14.84 -3.24 -26.36
C LYS A 249 -15.03 -1.92 -27.10
N GLU A 250 -14.01 -1.49 -27.85
CA GLU A 250 -14.06 -0.29 -28.69
C GLU A 250 -14.69 -0.60 -30.05
N THR A 251 -14.25 -1.71 -30.67
CA THR A 251 -14.72 -2.18 -31.98
C THR A 251 -14.79 -3.70 -31.99
N GLU A 252 -15.23 -4.29 -33.10
CA GLU A 252 -15.17 -5.75 -33.31
C GLU A 252 -13.73 -6.25 -33.04
N CYS A 253 -13.61 -7.25 -32.16
CA CYS A 253 -12.33 -7.82 -31.70
C CYS A 253 -11.29 -6.81 -31.18
N ARG A 254 -11.69 -5.65 -30.63
CA ARG A 254 -10.73 -4.69 -30.05
C ARG A 254 -11.20 -4.21 -28.70
N TYR A 255 -10.33 -4.39 -27.71
CA TYR A 255 -10.58 -3.97 -26.34
C TYR A 255 -9.54 -2.95 -25.91
N ALA A 256 -9.96 -2.03 -25.04
CA ALA A 256 -9.10 -1.08 -24.37
C ALA A 256 -9.48 -1.02 -22.89
N TRP A 257 -8.54 -0.58 -22.07
CA TRP A 257 -8.81 -0.19 -20.69
C TRP A 257 -9.48 1.18 -20.64
N VAL A 258 -10.17 1.49 -19.54
CA VAL A 258 -10.82 2.79 -19.31
C VAL A 258 -9.85 3.97 -19.33
N ASP A 259 -8.55 3.71 -19.17
CA ASP A 259 -7.46 4.69 -19.29
C ASP A 259 -6.98 4.91 -20.74
N GLY A 260 -7.59 4.25 -21.72
CA GLY A 260 -7.32 4.38 -23.14
C GLY A 260 -6.20 3.48 -23.68
N ARG A 261 -5.50 2.71 -22.83
CA ARG A 261 -4.49 1.75 -23.30
C ARG A 261 -5.16 0.54 -23.95
N GLY A 262 -4.59 0.05 -25.05
CA GLY A 262 -5.10 -1.13 -25.75
C GLY A 262 -4.92 -2.40 -24.92
N LEU A 263 -5.94 -3.26 -24.92
CA LEU A 263 -5.89 -4.58 -24.31
C LEU A 263 -5.60 -5.63 -25.39
N SER A 264 -4.43 -6.26 -25.29
CA SER A 264 -3.96 -7.24 -26.29
C SER A 264 -4.83 -8.49 -26.31
N LEU A 265 -5.28 -8.91 -27.51
CA LEU A 265 -5.95 -10.20 -27.73
C LEU A 265 -5.03 -11.39 -27.45
N GLN A 266 -3.71 -11.20 -27.48
CA GLN A 266 -2.71 -12.23 -27.21
C GLN A 266 -2.25 -12.23 -25.75
N SER A 267 -2.95 -11.49 -24.88
CA SER A 267 -2.63 -11.50 -23.46
C SER A 267 -2.75 -12.91 -22.89
N ILE A 268 -1.75 -13.34 -22.13
CA ILE A 268 -1.74 -14.63 -21.44
C ILE A 268 -2.80 -14.72 -20.34
N TYR A 269 -3.43 -13.60 -19.98
CA TYR A 269 -4.42 -13.53 -18.92
C TYR A 269 -5.82 -13.94 -19.38
N TRP A 270 -6.11 -13.98 -20.67
CA TRP A 270 -7.41 -14.44 -21.17
C TRP A 270 -7.68 -15.90 -20.80
N LEU A 271 -8.95 -16.19 -20.49
CA LEU A 271 -9.45 -17.56 -20.45
C LEU A 271 -9.41 -18.17 -21.85
N ASP A 272 -9.37 -19.50 -21.94
CA ASP A 272 -9.39 -20.18 -23.24
C ASP A 272 -10.59 -19.73 -24.09
N ASN A 273 -10.30 -19.30 -25.32
CA ASN A 273 -11.23 -18.73 -26.30
C ASN A 273 -11.74 -17.31 -26.00
N GLU A 274 -11.16 -16.61 -25.03
CA GLU A 274 -11.39 -15.18 -24.79
C GLU A 274 -10.28 -14.32 -25.42
N PRO A 275 -10.56 -13.04 -25.74
CA PRO A 275 -11.86 -12.38 -25.63
C PRO A 275 -12.83 -12.82 -26.73
N ASP A 276 -14.11 -12.95 -26.41
CA ASP A 276 -15.16 -13.19 -27.40
C ASP A 276 -15.26 -12.02 -28.38
N CYS A 277 -14.99 -12.31 -29.65
CA CYS A 277 -15.11 -11.35 -30.73
C CYS A 277 -16.56 -10.94 -31.04
N GLY A 278 -17.55 -11.64 -30.49
CA GLY A 278 -18.99 -11.45 -30.71
C GLY A 278 -19.61 -10.31 -29.90
N SER A 279 -20.69 -10.60 -29.17
CA SER A 279 -21.51 -9.56 -28.54
C SER A 279 -21.07 -9.17 -27.12
N TYR A 280 -20.12 -9.89 -26.52
CA TYR A 280 -19.58 -9.52 -25.21
C TYR A 280 -18.71 -8.27 -25.33
N ASN A 281 -18.93 -7.33 -24.42
CA ASN A 281 -18.45 -5.96 -24.59
C ASN A 281 -17.71 -5.40 -23.38
N ARG A 282 -17.63 -6.14 -22.27
CA ARG A 282 -16.94 -5.75 -21.02
C ARG A 282 -16.08 -6.87 -20.48
N VAL A 283 -15.03 -6.49 -19.76
CA VAL A 283 -14.02 -7.42 -19.22
C VAL A 283 -14.19 -7.59 -17.73
N SER A 284 -14.07 -8.84 -17.26
CA SER A 284 -14.08 -9.19 -15.85
C SER A 284 -12.92 -10.12 -15.50
N LEU A 285 -12.59 -10.18 -14.22
CA LEU A 285 -11.84 -11.29 -13.63
C LEU A 285 -12.77 -12.48 -13.41
N PHE A 286 -12.26 -13.68 -13.64
CA PHE A 286 -12.93 -14.95 -13.37
C PHE A 286 -11.95 -15.92 -12.71
N HIS A 287 -12.24 -16.33 -11.48
CA HIS A 287 -11.42 -17.30 -10.77
C HIS A 287 -11.82 -18.73 -11.11
N SER A 288 -10.89 -19.52 -11.63
CA SER A 288 -11.08 -20.93 -11.92
C SER A 288 -10.50 -21.79 -10.79
N SER A 289 -11.37 -22.40 -9.98
CA SER A 289 -10.97 -23.33 -8.92
C SER A 289 -10.25 -24.56 -9.45
N MET A 290 -10.57 -25.02 -10.67
CA MET A 290 -9.89 -26.16 -11.31
C MET A 290 -8.41 -25.89 -11.61
N HIS A 291 -8.09 -24.66 -12.03
CA HIS A 291 -6.73 -24.27 -12.39
C HIS A 291 -6.00 -23.51 -11.26
N ASN A 292 -6.71 -23.24 -10.15
CA ASN A 292 -6.28 -22.34 -9.09
C ASN A 292 -5.69 -21.02 -9.65
N ARG A 293 -6.40 -20.44 -10.61
CA ARG A 293 -5.92 -19.30 -11.40
C ARG A 293 -7.07 -18.38 -11.79
N THR A 294 -6.81 -17.08 -11.72
CA THR A 294 -7.70 -16.04 -12.23
C THR A 294 -7.38 -15.68 -13.68
N TYR A 295 -8.42 -15.52 -14.49
CA TYR A 295 -8.36 -15.16 -15.90
C TYR A 295 -9.17 -13.89 -16.19
N LEU A 296 -8.86 -13.24 -17.30
CA LEU A 296 -9.75 -12.28 -17.94
C LEU A 296 -10.81 -13.04 -18.73
N ASN A 297 -12.04 -12.56 -18.63
CA ASN A 297 -13.19 -13.07 -19.36
C ASN A 297 -14.02 -11.90 -19.91
N THR A 298 -14.85 -12.13 -20.93
CA THR A 298 -15.76 -11.12 -21.46
C THR A 298 -17.22 -11.48 -21.23
N TYR A 299 -18.04 -10.46 -20.98
CA TYR A 299 -19.47 -10.61 -20.70
C TYR A 299 -20.28 -9.44 -21.27
N TYR A 300 -21.62 -9.56 -21.21
CA TYR A 300 -22.54 -8.45 -21.48
C TYR A 300 -22.50 -7.42 -20.34
N ASP A 301 -22.52 -6.14 -20.70
CA ASP A 301 -22.52 -5.00 -19.76
C ASP A 301 -23.73 -4.93 -18.82
N THR A 302 -24.84 -5.61 -19.14
CA THR A 302 -26.06 -5.66 -18.32
C THR A 302 -26.00 -6.66 -17.16
N ILE A 303 -25.00 -7.53 -17.12
CA ILE A 303 -24.85 -8.48 -16.02
C ILE A 303 -24.38 -7.74 -14.76
N ILE A 304 -24.91 -8.13 -13.61
CA ILE A 304 -24.53 -7.56 -12.32
C ILE A 304 -23.41 -8.38 -11.68
N TYR A 305 -22.27 -7.75 -11.44
CA TYR A 305 -21.13 -8.37 -10.77
C TYR A 305 -20.55 -7.43 -9.69
N PRO A 306 -19.79 -7.96 -8.73
CA PRO A 306 -18.86 -7.14 -7.97
C PRO A 306 -17.87 -6.45 -8.93
N PHE A 307 -17.19 -5.43 -8.46
CA PHE A 307 -16.27 -4.64 -9.27
C PHE A 307 -15.10 -4.13 -8.45
N VAL A 308 -14.01 -3.77 -9.12
CA VAL A 308 -12.82 -3.20 -8.48
C VAL A 308 -12.60 -1.78 -8.95
N CYS A 309 -12.53 -0.83 -8.02
CA CYS A 309 -12.08 0.53 -8.30
C CYS A 309 -10.57 0.63 -8.08
N GLN A 310 -9.91 1.46 -8.88
CA GLN A 310 -8.49 1.80 -8.74
C GLN A 310 -8.33 3.32 -8.74
N ILE A 311 -7.40 3.81 -7.93
CA ILE A 311 -7.01 5.22 -7.91
C ILE A 311 -5.92 5.48 -8.95
N PHE A 312 -6.11 6.56 -9.72
CA PHE A 312 -5.19 7.06 -10.72
C PHE A 312 -4.79 8.49 -10.39
N LYS A 313 -3.55 8.83 -10.73
CA LYS A 313 -3.05 10.21 -10.68
C LYS A 313 -3.46 10.94 -11.95
N ASP A 314 -3.97 12.15 -11.82
CA ASP A 314 -4.29 13.00 -12.96
C ASP A 314 -3.01 13.32 -13.74
N THR A 315 -3.06 13.12 -15.05
CA THR A 315 -1.98 13.55 -15.93
C THR A 315 -2.15 15.04 -16.21
N THR A 316 -1.17 15.84 -15.80
CA THR A 316 -1.09 17.28 -16.07
C THR A 316 -0.56 17.59 -17.46
#